data_AF-A0A376KT34-F1
#
_entry.id   AF-A0A376KT34-F1
#
_cell.length_a   1.000
_cell.length_b   1.000
_cell.length_c   1.000
_cell.angle_alpha   90.00
_cell.angle_beta   90.00
_cell.angle_gamma   90.00
#
_symmetry.space_group_name_H-M   'P 1'
#
loop_
_entity.id
_entity.type
_entity.pdbx_description
1 polymer ?
#
loop_
_entity_poly.entity_id
_entity_poly.type
_entity_poly.pdbx_seq_one_letter_code
_entity_poly.pdbx_strand_id
1 'polypeptide(L)'
;MPKHPIYTHFLSQEAQDVIGQVHPQTAPARAVLEKEGFRYRNYIDIFDGGPTLECDIDRVRAIRKSRLVEVAEGQPAQGDFPACLVANENYHHFRVVLARTDPATERLILTAAQLDALKCHAGDRVRLVRLCAEEKTA
;
A
#
# COMPACT_ATOMS: atom_id res chain seq x y z
N MET A 1 -1.14 -18.02 -25.85
CA MET A 1 -1.92 -16.79 -26.07
C MET A 1 -2.60 -16.86 -27.44
N PRO A 2 -3.85 -16.36 -27.59
CA PRO A 2 -4.54 -16.33 -28.87
C PRO A 2 -3.76 -15.50 -29.89
N LYS A 3 -3.69 -15.96 -31.14
CA LYS A 3 -3.01 -15.23 -32.23
C LYS A 3 -3.91 -14.15 -32.87
N HIS A 4 -5.21 -14.19 -32.58
CA HIS A 4 -6.22 -13.32 -33.17
C HIS A 4 -7.18 -12.82 -32.07
N PRO A 5 -7.89 -11.69 -32.30
CA PRO A 5 -8.90 -11.19 -31.38
C PRO A 5 -10.01 -12.21 -31.13
N ILE A 6 -10.55 -12.20 -29.90
CA ILE A 6 -11.73 -12.96 -29.51
C ILE A 6 -12.87 -11.96 -29.32
N TYR A 7 -13.97 -12.14 -30.05
CA TYR A 7 -15.15 -11.31 -29.91
C TYR A 7 -15.91 -11.71 -28.64
N THR A 8 -16.00 -10.80 -27.67
CA THR A 8 -16.67 -11.07 -26.39
C THR A 8 -18.15 -11.42 -26.56
N HIS A 9 -18.80 -10.91 -27.60
CA HIS A 9 -20.20 -11.21 -27.92
C HIS A 9 -20.47 -12.69 -28.26
N PHE A 10 -19.42 -13.47 -28.59
CA PHE A 10 -19.54 -14.90 -28.81
C PHE A 10 -19.25 -15.75 -27.57
N LEU A 11 -18.91 -15.12 -26.44
CA LEU A 11 -18.74 -15.82 -25.16
C LEU A 11 -20.11 -16.05 -24.51
N SER A 12 -20.19 -17.05 -23.62
CA SER A 12 -21.38 -17.23 -22.78
C SER A 12 -21.64 -15.98 -21.92
N GLN A 13 -22.88 -15.76 -21.52
CA GLN A 13 -23.22 -14.63 -20.64
C GLN A 13 -22.41 -14.68 -19.33
N GLU A 14 -22.31 -15.86 -18.73
CA GLU A 14 -21.51 -16.07 -17.51
C GLU A 14 -20.04 -15.65 -17.68
N ALA A 15 -19.44 -15.94 -18.84
CA ALA A 15 -18.08 -15.52 -19.14
C ALA A 15 -17.98 -14.01 -19.35
N GLN A 16 -18.95 -13.39 -20.03
CA GLN A 16 -18.98 -11.93 -20.22
C GLN A 16 -19.12 -11.19 -18.88
N ASP A 17 -19.94 -11.69 -17.97
CA ASP A 17 -20.24 -11.06 -16.69
C ASP A 17 -19.02 -11.00 -15.74
N VAL A 18 -18.09 -11.95 -15.87
CA VAL A 18 -16.89 -12.03 -15.02
C VAL A 18 -15.66 -11.32 -15.60
N ILE A 19 -15.71 -10.81 -16.83
CA ILE A 19 -14.58 -10.07 -17.43
C ILE A 19 -14.27 -8.82 -16.59
N GLY A 20 -13.02 -8.71 -16.13
CA GLY A 20 -12.55 -7.59 -15.33
C GLY A 20 -13.08 -7.59 -13.89
N GLN A 21 -13.69 -8.69 -13.44
CA GLN A 21 -14.16 -8.86 -12.07
C GLN A 21 -13.10 -9.53 -11.21
N VAL A 22 -13.02 -9.11 -9.95
CA VAL A 22 -12.17 -9.77 -8.94
C VAL A 22 -12.97 -10.84 -8.22
N HIS A 23 -12.30 -11.88 -7.74
CA HIS A 23 -12.92 -12.85 -6.83
C HIS A 23 -13.40 -12.15 -5.55
N PRO A 24 -14.53 -12.55 -4.93
CA PRO A 24 -15.03 -11.90 -3.70
C PRO A 24 -13.98 -11.82 -2.58
N GLN A 25 -13.11 -12.82 -2.46
CA GLN A 25 -12.02 -12.83 -1.47
C GLN A 25 -10.88 -11.86 -1.78
N THR A 26 -10.74 -11.38 -3.03
CA THR A 26 -9.70 -10.42 -3.44
C THR A 26 -10.24 -9.00 -3.63
N ALA A 27 -11.56 -8.79 -3.48
CA ALA A 27 -12.17 -7.46 -3.49
C ALA A 27 -11.54 -6.47 -2.48
N PRO A 28 -11.18 -6.86 -1.24
CA PRO A 28 -10.48 -5.95 -0.33
C PRO A 28 -9.11 -5.52 -0.85
N ALA A 29 -8.36 -6.42 -1.50
CA ALA A 29 -7.04 -6.11 -2.07
C ALA A 29 -7.16 -5.10 -3.21
N ARG A 30 -8.18 -5.23 -4.07
CA ARG A 30 -8.50 -4.24 -5.10
C ARG A 30 -8.76 -2.86 -4.49
N ALA A 31 -9.59 -2.79 -3.45
CA ALA A 31 -9.91 -1.53 -2.78
C ALA A 31 -8.66 -0.86 -2.17
N VAL A 32 -7.72 -1.64 -1.61
CA VAL A 32 -6.44 -1.12 -1.12
C VAL A 32 -5.61 -0.53 -2.26
N LEU A 33 -5.47 -1.22 -3.39
CA LEU A 33 -4.72 -0.73 -4.55
C LEU A 33 -5.35 0.53 -5.15
N GLU A 34 -6.67 0.57 -5.30
CA GLU A 34 -7.38 1.75 -5.82
C GLU A 34 -7.18 2.97 -4.91
N LYS A 35 -7.18 2.79 -3.58
CA LYS A 35 -6.83 3.85 -2.61
C LYS A 35 -5.38 4.32 -2.71
N GLU A 36 -4.46 3.44 -3.11
CA GLU A 36 -3.08 3.81 -3.41
C GLU A 36 -2.92 4.51 -4.77
N GLY A 37 -3.97 4.54 -5.61
CA GLY A 37 -4.00 5.25 -6.89
C GLY A 37 -4.02 4.34 -8.13
N PHE A 38 -4.09 3.02 -7.94
CA PHE A 38 -4.22 2.08 -9.05
C PHE A 38 -5.60 2.16 -9.70
N ARG A 39 -5.68 1.84 -10.98
CA ARG A 39 -6.92 1.84 -11.76
C ARG A 39 -6.94 0.72 -12.79
N TYR A 40 -8.15 0.25 -13.09
CA TYR A 40 -8.38 -0.68 -14.19
C TYR A 40 -8.22 0.05 -15.54
N ARG A 41 -7.42 -0.54 -16.44
CA ARG A 41 -7.13 0.02 -17.78
C ARG A 41 -7.55 -0.91 -18.93
N ASN A 42 -8.59 -1.72 -18.72
CA ASN A 42 -9.14 -2.64 -19.72
C ASN A 42 -8.19 -3.80 -20.12
N TYR A 43 -7.29 -4.18 -19.21
CA TYR A 43 -6.45 -5.37 -19.34
C TYR A 43 -6.91 -6.43 -18.34
N ILE A 44 -7.03 -7.68 -18.80
CA ILE A 44 -7.44 -8.81 -17.98
C ILE A 44 -6.39 -9.92 -18.03
N ASP A 45 -6.36 -10.75 -16.98
CA ASP A 45 -5.60 -11.99 -16.97
C ASP A 45 -6.16 -12.97 -18.02
N ILE A 46 -5.27 -13.72 -18.67
CA ILE A 46 -5.62 -14.60 -19.79
C ILE A 46 -6.23 -15.94 -19.35
N PHE A 47 -6.14 -16.29 -18.08
CA PHE A 47 -6.65 -17.55 -17.53
C PHE A 47 -8.02 -17.36 -16.89
N ASP A 48 -8.17 -16.36 -16.01
CA ASP A 48 -9.40 -16.16 -15.23
C ASP A 48 -10.18 -14.89 -15.58
N GLY A 49 -9.65 -14.02 -16.44
CA GLY A 49 -10.32 -12.79 -16.84
C GLY A 49 -10.34 -11.70 -15.76
N GLY A 50 -9.60 -11.88 -14.67
CA GLY A 50 -9.49 -10.89 -13.59
C GLY A 50 -8.80 -9.60 -14.05
N PRO A 51 -9.12 -8.44 -13.44
CA PRO A 51 -8.61 -7.15 -13.90
C PRO A 51 -7.14 -6.97 -13.55
N THR A 52 -6.37 -6.42 -14.49
CA THR A 52 -5.06 -5.84 -14.20
C THR A 52 -5.25 -4.40 -13.73
N LEU A 53 -4.69 -4.08 -12.56
CA LEU A 53 -4.68 -2.73 -12.00
C LEU A 53 -3.30 -2.10 -12.20
N GLU A 54 -3.28 -0.86 -12.65
CA GLU A 54 -2.04 -0.14 -12.97
C GLU A 54 -2.00 1.24 -12.32
N CYS A 55 -0.80 1.69 -11.97
CA CYS A 55 -0.54 3.04 -11.46
C CYS A 55 0.84 3.50 -11.94
N ASP A 56 0.96 4.77 -12.30
CA ASP A 56 2.27 5.39 -12.51
C ASP A 56 2.95 5.56 -11.14
N ILE A 57 4.25 5.28 -11.02
CA ILE A 57 4.97 5.20 -9.73
C ILE A 57 4.82 6.50 -8.91
N ASP A 58 4.89 7.65 -9.57
CA ASP A 58 4.74 8.99 -8.99
C ASP A 58 3.31 9.29 -8.52
N ARG A 59 2.33 8.48 -8.94
CA ARG A 59 0.93 8.57 -8.53
C ARG A 59 0.59 7.67 -7.35
N VAL A 60 1.44 6.70 -7.03
CA VAL A 60 1.23 5.82 -5.86
C VAL A 60 1.25 6.65 -4.58
N ARG A 61 0.14 6.67 -3.83
CA ARG A 61 -0.05 7.53 -2.66
C ARG A 61 1.03 7.29 -1.60
N ALA A 62 1.32 6.04 -1.26
CA ALA A 62 2.37 5.71 -0.31
C ALA A 62 3.74 6.25 -0.74
N ILE A 63 4.08 6.20 -2.03
CA ILE A 63 5.33 6.74 -2.56
C ILE A 63 5.30 8.27 -2.48
N ARG A 64 4.31 8.90 -3.12
CA ARG A 64 4.19 10.37 -3.24
C ARG A 64 4.07 11.09 -1.90
N LYS A 65 3.36 10.50 -0.94
CA LYS A 65 3.12 11.12 0.38
C LYS A 65 4.12 10.67 1.45
N SER A 66 5.00 9.71 1.16
CA SER A 66 6.05 9.35 2.11
C SER A 66 7.11 10.44 2.22
N ARG A 67 7.73 10.54 3.39
CA ARG A 67 8.83 11.48 3.64
C ARG A 67 9.88 10.85 4.54
N LEU A 68 11.10 11.36 4.45
CA LEU A 68 12.19 10.96 5.32
C LEU A 68 12.22 11.82 6.58
N VAL A 69 12.25 11.17 7.75
CA VAL A 69 12.31 11.79 9.07
C VAL A 69 13.46 11.20 9.88
N GLU A 70 14.13 12.04 10.67
CA GLU A 70 15.13 11.57 11.63
C GLU A 70 14.42 10.89 12.81
N VAL A 71 14.97 9.78 13.28
CA VAL A 71 14.48 9.09 14.48
C VAL A 71 15.28 9.47 15.72
N ALA A 72 14.61 9.53 16.87
CA ALA A 72 15.26 9.61 18.17
C ALA A 72 14.71 8.53 19.09
N GLU A 73 15.55 8.01 19.97
CA GLU A 73 15.10 7.09 21.01
C GLU A 73 14.38 7.85 22.12
N GLY A 74 13.24 7.34 22.55
CA GLY A 74 12.51 7.88 23.70
C GLY A 74 11.13 7.27 23.83
N GLN A 75 10.31 7.87 24.69
CA GLN A 75 8.91 7.48 24.81
C GLN A 75 8.07 8.36 23.85
N PRO A 76 7.36 7.77 22.87
CA PRO A 76 6.50 8.52 21.97
C PRO A 76 5.41 9.28 22.76
N ALA A 77 5.02 10.45 22.26
CA ALA A 77 3.95 11.23 22.86
C ALA A 77 2.64 10.42 22.92
N GLN A 78 1.94 10.50 24.05
CA GLN A 78 0.61 9.92 24.17
C GLN A 78 -0.41 10.81 23.47
N GLY A 79 -1.28 10.21 22.66
CA GLY A 79 -2.32 10.91 21.92
C GLY A 79 -3.03 9.99 20.93
N ASP A 80 -4.17 10.43 20.41
CA ASP A 80 -4.89 9.73 19.35
C ASP A 80 -4.27 10.05 17.98
N PHE A 81 -3.11 9.45 17.72
CA PHE A 81 -2.43 9.58 16.45
C PHE A 81 -2.87 8.49 15.45
N PRO A 82 -2.94 8.82 14.15
CA PRO A 82 -3.25 7.83 13.12
C PRO A 82 -2.12 6.79 13.02
N ALA A 83 -2.49 5.60 12.55
CA ALA A 83 -1.50 4.58 12.22
C ALA A 83 -0.67 5.03 11.01
N CYS A 84 0.65 4.91 11.13
CA CYS A 84 1.63 5.22 10.09
C CYS A 84 2.57 4.04 9.87
N LEU A 85 2.94 3.82 8.62
CA LEU A 85 4.02 2.91 8.24
C LEU A 85 5.35 3.65 8.37
N VAL A 86 6.28 3.04 9.10
CA VAL A 86 7.65 3.53 9.28
C VAL A 86 8.59 2.48 8.73
N ALA A 87 9.37 2.82 7.71
CA ALA A 87 10.29 1.91 7.05
C ALA A 87 11.73 2.39 7.20
N ASN A 88 12.68 1.48 7.42
CA ASN A 88 14.09 1.84 7.28
C ASN A 88 14.46 2.02 5.78
N GLU A 89 15.60 2.65 5.51
CA GLU A 89 16.11 2.84 4.14
C GLU A 89 17.23 1.81 3.80
N ASN A 90 17.20 0.63 4.43
CA ASN A 90 18.19 -0.43 4.18
C ASN A 90 17.67 -1.43 3.16
N TYR A 91 18.30 -1.49 1.98
CA TYR A 91 17.89 -2.38 0.89
C TYR A 91 17.99 -3.88 1.25
N HIS A 92 19.09 -4.32 1.86
CA HIS A 92 19.31 -5.74 2.18
C HIS A 92 18.57 -6.20 3.44
N HIS A 93 18.31 -5.28 4.36
CA HIS A 93 17.67 -5.55 5.64
C HIS A 93 16.43 -4.67 5.83
N PHE A 94 15.60 -4.58 4.79
CA PHE A 94 14.39 -3.77 4.81
C PHE A 94 13.46 -4.19 5.96
N ARG A 95 12.98 -3.22 6.73
CA ARG A 95 12.05 -3.42 7.83
C ARG A 95 11.00 -2.32 7.83
N VAL A 96 9.78 -2.69 8.21
CA VAL A 96 8.65 -1.77 8.39
C VAL A 96 7.97 -2.09 9.71
N VAL A 97 7.62 -1.06 10.46
CA VAL A 97 6.75 -1.17 11.64
C VAL A 97 5.53 -0.27 11.47
N LEU A 98 4.46 -0.64 12.16
CA LEU A 98 3.30 0.22 12.33
C LEU A 98 3.45 1.03 13.61
N ALA A 99 3.43 2.35 13.51
CA ALA A 99 3.50 3.26 14.65
C ALA A 99 2.32 4.23 14.64
N ARG A 100 1.78 4.55 15.82
CA ARG A 100 0.82 5.64 15.98
C ARG A 100 1.60 6.91 16.27
N THR A 101 1.65 7.81 15.31
CA THR A 101 2.46 9.04 15.38
C THR A 101 1.87 10.13 14.49
N ASP A 102 2.22 11.38 14.75
CA ASP A 102 1.86 12.49 13.88
C ASP A 102 2.55 12.32 12.51
N PRO A 103 1.80 12.14 11.40
CA PRO A 103 2.38 12.01 10.07
C PRO A 103 3.11 13.27 9.60
N ALA A 104 2.97 14.41 10.28
CA ALA A 104 3.67 15.67 10.01
C ALA A 104 4.89 15.93 10.91
N THR A 105 5.19 15.07 11.90
CA THR A 105 6.32 15.28 12.83
C THR A 105 7.68 15.47 12.14
N GLU A 106 8.46 16.47 12.52
CA GLU A 106 9.81 16.66 11.95
C GLU A 106 10.81 15.61 12.46
N ARG A 107 10.59 15.13 13.69
CA ARG A 107 11.43 14.12 14.35
C ARG A 107 10.57 13.03 14.94
N LEU A 108 10.88 11.77 14.60
CA LEU A 108 10.09 10.63 15.03
C LEU A 108 10.68 10.01 16.29
N ILE A 109 9.97 10.13 17.42
CA ILE A 109 10.36 9.46 18.66
C ILE A 109 9.89 8.01 18.60
N LEU A 110 10.81 7.07 18.77
CA LEU A 110 10.57 5.63 18.79
C LEU A 110 11.12 5.01 20.08
N THR A 111 10.44 3.98 20.58
CA THR A 111 10.98 3.20 21.71
C THR A 111 12.19 2.38 21.27
N ALA A 112 13.03 1.98 22.24
CA ALA A 112 14.15 1.07 21.98
C ALA A 112 13.72 -0.21 21.23
N ALA A 113 12.55 -0.78 21.58
CA ALA A 113 12.01 -1.96 20.92
C ALA A 113 11.63 -1.69 19.45
N GLN A 114 11.11 -0.51 19.13
CA GLN A 114 10.77 -0.12 17.75
C GLN A 114 12.03 0.12 16.91
N LEU A 115 13.06 0.76 17.48
CA LEU A 115 14.36 0.96 16.83
C LEU A 115 15.04 -0.38 16.52
N ASP A 116 15.06 -1.32 17.49
CA ASP A 116 15.59 -2.66 17.28
C ASP A 116 14.82 -3.45 16.21
N ALA A 117 13.48 -3.37 16.22
CA ALA A 117 12.63 -4.00 15.20
C ALA A 117 12.88 -3.44 13.80
N LEU A 118 13.12 -2.12 13.69
CA LEU A 118 13.48 -1.45 12.44
C LEU A 118 14.95 -1.64 12.05
N LYS A 119 15.81 -2.13 12.95
CA LYS A 119 17.27 -2.20 12.79
C LYS A 119 17.85 -0.84 12.41
N CYS A 120 17.44 0.21 13.13
CA CYS A 120 18.00 1.55 13.04
C CYS A 120 18.39 2.09 14.42
N HIS A 121 19.19 3.15 14.42
CA HIS A 121 19.68 3.82 15.62
C HIS A 121 19.13 5.26 15.67
N ALA A 122 19.16 5.88 16.85
CA ALA A 122 18.87 7.31 16.96
C ALA A 122 19.80 8.12 16.05
N GLY A 123 19.25 9.08 15.31
CA GLY A 123 19.93 9.87 14.28
C GLY A 123 19.79 9.32 12.86
N ASP A 124 19.35 8.06 12.68
CA ASP A 124 19.08 7.52 11.35
C ASP A 124 17.82 8.16 10.73
N ARG A 125 17.72 8.09 9.39
CA ARG A 125 16.52 8.50 8.66
C ARG A 125 15.65 7.31 8.32
N VAL A 126 14.36 7.44 8.55
CA VAL A 126 13.33 6.46 8.18
C VAL A 126 12.29 7.09 7.27
N ARG A 127 11.65 6.28 6.45
CA ARG A 127 10.53 6.69 5.61
C ARG A 127 9.22 6.53 6.38
N LEU A 128 8.48 7.62 6.51
CA LEU A 128 7.21 7.69 7.21
C LEU A 128 6.09 7.99 6.22
N VAL A 129 4.98 7.25 6.31
CA VAL A 129 3.75 7.56 5.60
C VAL A 129 2.53 7.12 6.42
N ARG A 130 1.45 7.93 6.40
CA ARG A 130 0.18 7.52 7.01
C ARG A 130 -0.36 6.26 6.32
N LEU A 131 -0.84 5.30 7.10
CA LEU A 131 -1.55 4.14 6.58
C LEU A 131 -2.90 4.60 6.01
N CYS A 132 -3.24 4.18 4.79
CA CYS A 132 -4.59 4.43 4.27
C CYS A 132 -5.59 3.73 5.18
N ALA A 133 -6.45 4.51 5.84
CA ALA A 133 -7.49 3.92 6.67
C ALA A 133 -8.52 3.19 5.78
N GLU A 134 -9.01 2.06 6.25
CA GLU A 134 -10.35 1.62 5.87
C GLU A 134 -11.35 2.63 6.41
N GLU A 135 -12.32 3.05 5.60
CA GLU A 135 -13.57 3.53 6.18
C GLU A 135 -14.13 2.31 6.91
N LYS A 136 -14.35 2.42 8.22
CA LYS A 136 -15.17 1.44 8.91
C LYS A 136 -16.52 1.48 8.20
N THR A 137 -16.83 0.45 7.42
CA THR A 137 -18.21 0.24 6.99
C THR A 137 -19.02 0.04 8.25
N ALA A 138 -19.88 1.00 8.55
CA ALA A 138 -20.85 0.92 9.64
C ALA A 138 -21.86 -0.20 9.37
#